data_AF-A0A2S8UX52-F1
#
_entry.id   AF-A0A2S8UX52-F1
#
_cell.length_a   1.000
_cell.length_b   1.000
_cell.length_c   1.000
_cell.angle_alpha   90.00
_cell.angle_beta   90.00
_cell.angle_gamma   90.00
#
_symmetry.space_group_name_H-M   'P 1'
#
loop_
_entity.id
_entity.type
_entity.pdbx_description
1 polymer ?
#
loop_
_entity_poly.entity_id
_entity_poly.type
_entity_poly.pdbx_seq_one_letter_code
_entity_poly.pdbx_strand_id
1 'polypeptide(L)'
;MGMELNLREWMGKEKDHSISYSTYMNLVLYAEEHGYYMREREKIGRQGDFFTSSNVSSVFAKTFAKFFIRLVEKGEVSPNICEIGGGTGKFAYDVLQEWKQLSPETFVNLNYSIIEVSPFHRRLQQERLCLFDNVSYYTSYIEMGESFEGIIFSNELFDAFPVEIVEKRNGILYEVRITYTDEGNLTEVFRPIEKRVGRYLLKYNIHIAEGQRFEVPIAMEEYIEEIAKWFQKGICITVDYGYTKEEWMHPAHREGSLRGYYKHKLIRNPLAYPGEMDLTTHVHWDELKMNFELQGINTIWHRKQSEFLLAAGILDQLASHQDTNPFSETQKLNRAIRSMILNGGLGNAFDVVIHTKDMKNLLLNQYLTI
;
A
#
# COMPACT_ATOMS: atom_id res chain seq x y z
N MET A 1 9.11 17.41 20.37
CA MET A 1 10.52 17.82 20.53
C MET A 1 11.46 16.90 19.75
N GLY A 2 11.36 15.56 19.88
CA GLY A 2 12.23 14.63 19.14
C GLY A 2 12.17 14.71 17.61
N MET A 3 10.98 14.71 17.00
CA MET A 3 10.83 14.83 15.54
C MET A 3 11.46 16.10 14.97
N GLU A 4 11.28 17.23 15.65
CA GLU A 4 11.87 18.51 15.23
C GLU A 4 13.39 18.48 15.24
N LEU A 5 14.00 17.88 16.28
CA LEU A 5 15.46 17.73 16.35
C LEU A 5 15.98 16.89 15.18
N ASN A 6 15.32 15.78 14.87
CA ASN A 6 15.68 14.94 13.73
C ASN A 6 15.60 15.72 12.40
N LEU A 7 14.50 16.44 12.17
CA LEU A 7 14.33 17.25 10.96
C LEU A 7 15.42 18.32 10.83
N ARG A 8 15.72 19.05 11.92
CA ARG A 8 16.77 20.08 11.93
C ARG A 8 18.16 19.48 11.70
N GLU A 9 18.45 18.31 12.24
CA GLU A 9 19.73 17.62 12.02
C GLU A 9 19.91 17.27 10.53
N TRP A 10 18.88 16.69 9.91
CA TRP A 10 18.92 16.33 8.49
C TRP A 10 19.01 17.55 7.57
N MET A 11 18.26 18.62 7.87
CA MET A 11 18.42 19.90 7.17
C MET A 11 19.83 20.49 7.36
N GLY A 12 20.45 20.32 8.53
CA GLY A 12 21.82 20.77 8.80
C GLY A 12 22.89 20.09 7.94
N LYS A 13 22.60 18.90 7.38
CA LYS A 13 23.50 18.15 6.48
C LYS A 13 23.45 18.67 5.03
N GLU A 14 22.37 19.36 4.67
CA GLU A 14 22.13 19.88 3.32
C GLU A 14 22.72 21.28 3.16
N LYS A 15 23.33 21.57 2.00
CA LYS A 15 24.02 22.85 1.73
C LYS A 15 23.10 24.07 1.78
N ASP A 16 21.83 23.87 1.46
CA ASP A 16 20.82 24.92 1.42
C ASP A 16 19.82 24.84 2.58
N HIS A 17 20.15 24.02 3.59
CA HIS A 17 19.36 23.76 4.77
C HIS A 17 17.93 23.30 4.51
N SER A 18 17.68 22.64 3.38
CA SER A 18 16.38 22.09 3.03
C SER A 18 16.49 20.62 2.64
N ILE A 19 15.52 19.81 3.06
CA ILE A 19 15.44 18.38 2.73
C ILE A 19 14.37 18.12 1.68
N SER A 20 14.53 17.07 0.89
CA SER A 20 13.51 16.68 -0.08
C SER A 20 12.24 16.16 0.61
N TYR A 21 11.12 16.14 -0.12
CA TYR A 21 9.89 15.53 0.39
C TYR A 21 10.07 14.04 0.70
N SER A 22 10.90 13.32 -0.08
CA SER A 22 11.18 11.92 0.20
C SER A 22 11.91 11.76 1.53
N THR A 23 12.92 12.59 1.82
CA THR A 23 13.60 12.57 3.12
C THR A 23 12.64 12.93 4.25
N TYR A 24 11.82 13.97 4.06
CA TYR A 24 10.84 14.38 5.07
C TYR A 24 9.83 13.27 5.37
N MET A 25 9.18 12.69 4.35
CA MET A 25 8.24 11.58 4.48
C MET A 25 8.89 10.41 5.21
N ASN A 26 10.11 10.03 4.82
CA ASN A 26 10.83 8.94 5.48
C ASN A 26 11.03 9.21 6.98
N LEU A 27 11.44 10.42 7.36
CA LEU A 27 11.63 10.80 8.75
C LEU A 27 10.30 10.80 9.52
N VAL A 28 9.27 11.48 8.99
CA VAL A 28 8.00 11.63 9.72
C VAL A 28 7.18 10.35 9.77
N LEU A 29 7.40 9.40 8.86
CA LEU A 29 6.70 8.12 8.84
C LEU A 29 7.48 7.01 9.54
N TYR A 30 8.81 6.94 9.36
CA TYR A 30 9.60 5.76 9.68
C TYR A 30 10.80 6.00 10.59
N ALA A 31 11.11 7.23 11.01
CA ALA A 31 12.19 7.47 11.97
C ALA A 31 11.95 6.66 13.26
N GLU A 32 13.02 6.10 13.81
CA GLU A 32 12.96 5.38 15.07
C GLU A 32 12.38 6.29 16.17
N GLU A 33 11.51 5.71 17.02
CA GLU A 33 10.77 6.38 18.11
C GLU A 33 9.78 7.49 17.74
N HIS A 34 9.97 8.21 16.62
CA HIS A 34 9.22 9.43 16.32
C HIS A 34 8.43 9.38 15.02
N GLY A 35 8.79 8.49 14.10
CA GLY A 35 8.06 8.24 12.87
C GLY A 35 6.67 7.69 13.17
N TYR A 36 5.68 8.15 12.41
CA TYR A 36 4.27 7.79 12.56
C TYR A 36 4.10 6.28 12.77
N TYR A 37 4.61 5.45 11.86
CA TYR A 37 4.50 3.99 11.90
C TYR A 37 5.30 3.33 13.02
N MET A 38 6.35 3.97 13.56
CA MET A 38 7.22 3.40 14.60
C MET A 38 6.68 3.61 16.02
N ARG A 39 5.80 4.58 16.23
CA ARG A 39 5.27 4.91 17.56
C ARG A 39 4.29 3.85 18.11
N GLU A 40 4.31 3.64 19.42
CA GLU A 40 3.36 2.76 20.13
C GLU A 40 1.99 3.43 20.33
N ARG A 41 1.23 3.61 19.24
CA ARG A 41 -0.13 4.16 19.27
C ARG A 41 -1.01 3.40 18.28
N GLU A 42 -2.27 3.18 18.65
CA GLU A 42 -3.28 2.68 17.70
C GLU A 42 -3.46 3.67 16.55
N LYS A 43 -3.13 3.23 15.32
CA LYS A 43 -3.22 4.03 14.09
C LYS A 43 -4.45 3.70 13.24
N ILE A 44 -4.99 2.48 13.39
CA ILE A 44 -6.09 1.99 12.53
C ILE A 44 -7.30 1.63 13.39
N GLY A 45 -8.50 2.00 12.93
CA GLY A 45 -9.77 1.65 13.57
C GLY A 45 -10.44 2.83 14.29
N ARG A 46 -11.42 2.53 15.16
CA ARG A 46 -12.32 3.55 15.75
C ARG A 46 -11.60 4.63 16.57
N GLN A 47 -10.40 4.34 17.10
CA GLN A 47 -9.53 5.29 17.80
C GLN A 47 -8.26 5.68 17.00
N GLY A 48 -8.07 5.11 15.80
CA GLY A 48 -6.95 5.40 14.89
C GLY A 48 -7.16 6.66 14.04
N ASP A 49 -6.37 6.84 12.99
CA ASP A 49 -6.45 7.97 12.06
C ASP A 49 -7.18 7.61 10.74
N PHE A 50 -7.28 6.33 10.38
CA PHE A 50 -7.98 5.85 9.18
C PHE A 50 -8.64 4.46 9.34
N PHE A 51 -9.45 4.09 8.34
CA PHE A 51 -10.04 2.76 8.15
C PHE A 51 -9.49 2.13 6.87
N THR A 52 -8.82 0.99 6.98
CA THR A 52 -8.41 0.16 5.84
C THR A 52 -9.51 -0.82 5.45
N SER A 53 -9.58 -1.23 4.18
CA SER A 53 -10.54 -2.22 3.67
C SER A 53 -10.47 -3.54 4.47
N SER A 54 -9.25 -3.94 4.85
CA SER A 54 -8.92 -5.10 5.70
C SER A 54 -9.48 -5.02 7.12
N ASN A 55 -9.73 -3.83 7.65
CA ASN A 55 -10.26 -3.62 9.01
C ASN A 55 -11.77 -3.37 9.07
N VAL A 56 -12.42 -3.14 7.92
CA VAL A 56 -13.87 -2.90 7.86
C VAL A 56 -14.67 -4.20 8.00
N SER A 57 -14.19 -5.31 7.42
CA SER A 57 -14.84 -6.62 7.54
C SER A 57 -13.91 -7.76 7.13
N SER A 58 -14.09 -8.93 7.77
CA SER A 58 -13.39 -10.15 7.39
C SER A 58 -13.72 -10.65 5.98
N VAL A 59 -14.79 -10.16 5.37
CA VAL A 59 -15.21 -10.50 4.00
C VAL A 59 -14.10 -10.27 2.99
N PHE A 60 -13.38 -9.15 3.13
CA PHE A 60 -12.28 -8.80 2.23
C PHE A 60 -11.21 -9.90 2.25
N ALA A 61 -10.67 -10.19 3.45
CA ALA A 61 -9.68 -11.24 3.65
C ALA A 61 -10.17 -12.63 3.24
N LYS A 62 -11.42 -13.00 3.59
CA LYS A 62 -12.04 -14.27 3.16
C LYS A 62 -12.14 -14.41 1.65
N THR A 63 -12.41 -13.31 0.94
CA THR A 63 -12.48 -13.31 -0.54
C THR A 63 -11.10 -13.58 -1.14
N PHE A 64 -10.05 -12.91 -0.62
CA PHE A 64 -8.67 -13.17 -1.04
C PHE A 64 -8.23 -14.59 -0.68
N ALA A 65 -8.56 -15.09 0.52
CA ALA A 65 -8.25 -16.46 0.93
C ALA A 65 -8.81 -17.48 -0.06
N LYS A 66 -10.08 -17.35 -0.46
CA LYS A 66 -10.69 -18.22 -1.49
C LYS A 66 -9.93 -18.15 -2.82
N PHE A 67 -9.53 -16.96 -3.26
CA PHE A 67 -8.74 -16.80 -4.47
C PHE A 67 -7.38 -17.50 -4.35
N PHE A 68 -6.66 -17.30 -3.25
CA PHE A 68 -5.36 -17.93 -3.01
C PHE A 68 -5.46 -19.46 -2.93
N ILE A 69 -6.47 -19.98 -2.21
CA ILE A 69 -6.75 -21.41 -2.12
C ILE A 69 -6.93 -22.02 -3.51
N ARG A 70 -7.74 -21.39 -4.38
CA ARG A 70 -7.96 -21.89 -5.74
C ARG A 70 -6.67 -22.00 -6.54
N LEU A 71 -5.77 -21.02 -6.41
CA LEU A 71 -4.47 -21.04 -7.11
C LEU A 71 -3.58 -22.18 -6.59
N VAL A 72 -3.53 -22.38 -5.27
CA VAL A 72 -2.72 -23.43 -4.63
C VAL A 72 -3.27 -24.82 -4.94
N GLU A 73 -4.58 -25.04 -4.82
CA GLU A 73 -5.22 -26.34 -5.08
C GLU A 73 -5.07 -26.79 -6.54
N LYS A 74 -4.99 -25.84 -7.48
CA LYS A 74 -4.71 -26.14 -8.90
C LYS A 74 -3.23 -26.29 -9.22
N GLY A 75 -2.35 -26.09 -8.24
CA GLY A 75 -0.90 -26.22 -8.40
C GLY A 75 -0.27 -25.09 -9.22
N GLU A 76 -0.93 -23.95 -9.34
CA GLU A 76 -0.39 -22.78 -10.05
C GLU A 76 0.76 -22.16 -9.26
N VAL A 77 0.63 -22.10 -7.93
CA VAL A 77 1.63 -21.53 -7.02
C VAL A 77 1.85 -22.45 -5.81
N SER A 78 3.03 -22.37 -5.23
CA SER A 78 3.32 -22.97 -3.93
C SER A 78 2.46 -22.34 -2.84
N PRO A 79 2.14 -23.08 -1.75
CA PRO A 79 1.40 -22.56 -0.60
C PRO A 79 2.29 -21.66 0.28
N ASN A 80 3.00 -20.70 -0.32
CA ASN A 80 3.80 -19.70 0.38
C ASN A 80 3.17 -18.34 0.13
N ILE A 81 2.84 -17.61 1.19
CA ILE A 81 2.31 -16.25 1.12
C ILE A 81 3.29 -15.31 1.82
N CYS A 82 3.62 -14.21 1.16
CA CYS A 82 4.37 -13.11 1.75
C CYS A 82 3.47 -11.86 1.74
N GLU A 83 2.99 -11.44 2.92
CA GLU A 83 2.29 -10.17 3.10
C GLU A 83 3.30 -9.08 3.47
N ILE A 84 3.37 -8.04 2.65
CA ILE A 84 4.25 -6.89 2.88
C ILE A 84 3.41 -5.73 3.41
N GLY A 85 3.74 -5.25 4.61
CA GLY A 85 2.95 -4.24 5.32
C GLY A 85 1.70 -4.82 5.98
N GLY A 86 1.85 -5.89 6.77
CA GLY A 86 0.71 -6.63 7.36
C GLY A 86 -0.10 -5.89 8.44
N GLY A 87 0.25 -4.64 8.77
CA GLY A 87 -0.51 -3.79 9.68
C GLY A 87 -0.76 -4.46 11.03
N THR A 88 -2.01 -4.55 11.47
CA THR A 88 -2.36 -5.20 12.76
C THR A 88 -2.44 -6.73 12.70
N GLY A 89 -2.12 -7.34 11.56
CA GLY A 89 -2.27 -8.78 11.31
C GLY A 89 -3.71 -9.25 11.11
N LYS A 90 -4.67 -8.31 10.99
CA LYS A 90 -6.10 -8.64 10.86
C LYS A 90 -6.40 -9.40 9.56
N PHE A 91 -5.83 -8.94 8.45
CA PHE A 91 -5.98 -9.60 7.15
C PHE A 91 -5.43 -11.03 7.20
N ALA A 92 -4.16 -11.20 7.59
CA ALA A 92 -3.53 -12.50 7.80
C ALA A 92 -4.38 -13.44 8.66
N TYR A 93 -4.89 -12.94 9.80
CA TYR A 93 -5.70 -13.76 10.71
C TYR A 93 -6.95 -14.32 10.02
N ASP A 94 -7.71 -13.46 9.33
CA ASP A 94 -8.92 -13.88 8.65
C ASP A 94 -8.62 -14.79 7.45
N VAL A 95 -7.52 -14.55 6.71
CA VAL A 95 -7.07 -15.43 5.63
C VAL A 95 -6.75 -16.82 6.17
N LEU A 96 -5.94 -16.91 7.24
CA LEU A 96 -5.52 -18.17 7.83
C LEU A 96 -6.71 -18.94 8.43
N GLN A 97 -7.65 -18.26 9.09
CA GLN A 97 -8.89 -18.89 9.59
C GLN A 97 -9.73 -19.47 8.45
N GLU A 98 -9.98 -18.68 7.40
CA GLU A 98 -10.79 -19.13 6.25
C GLU A 98 -10.10 -20.29 5.53
N TRP A 99 -8.78 -20.23 5.34
CA TRP A 99 -8.01 -21.28 4.69
C TRP A 99 -8.05 -22.59 5.46
N LYS A 100 -7.81 -22.54 6.78
CA LYS A 100 -7.88 -23.72 7.66
C LYS A 100 -9.25 -24.40 7.60
N GLN A 101 -10.32 -23.62 7.43
CA GLN A 101 -11.68 -24.14 7.33
C GLN A 101 -11.98 -24.74 5.94
N LEU A 102 -11.62 -24.04 4.86
CA LEU A 102 -12.02 -24.40 3.50
C LEU A 102 -11.13 -25.44 2.85
N SER A 103 -9.82 -25.39 3.11
CA SER A 103 -8.82 -26.28 2.49
C SER A 103 -7.80 -26.76 3.53
N PRO A 104 -8.23 -27.58 4.51
CA PRO A 104 -7.34 -28.08 5.56
C PRO A 104 -6.16 -28.87 5.00
N GLU A 105 -6.33 -29.54 3.85
CA GLU A 105 -5.27 -30.32 3.19
C GLU A 105 -4.12 -29.44 2.69
N THR A 106 -4.43 -28.29 2.06
CA THR A 106 -3.39 -27.35 1.61
C THR A 106 -2.86 -26.49 2.75
N PHE A 107 -3.69 -26.22 3.77
CA PHE A 107 -3.29 -25.46 4.96
C PHE A 107 -2.11 -26.08 5.72
N VAL A 108 -2.00 -27.42 5.75
CA VAL A 108 -0.89 -28.12 6.43
C VAL A 108 0.49 -27.69 5.89
N ASN A 109 0.57 -27.37 4.60
CA ASN A 109 1.82 -26.96 3.95
C ASN A 109 1.91 -25.43 3.73
N LEU A 110 0.93 -24.67 4.21
CA LEU A 110 0.89 -23.22 4.05
C LEU A 110 1.96 -22.56 4.90
N ASN A 111 2.83 -21.75 4.31
CA ASN A 111 3.73 -20.85 5.04
C ASN A 111 3.27 -19.40 4.82
N TYR A 112 2.98 -18.69 5.91
CA TYR A 112 2.56 -17.28 5.85
C TYR A 112 3.64 -16.39 6.47
N SER A 113 4.30 -15.60 5.63
CA SER A 113 5.35 -14.68 6.04
C SER A 113 4.86 -13.25 6.01
N ILE A 114 5.19 -12.46 7.04
CA ILE A 114 4.85 -11.05 7.11
C ILE A 114 6.14 -10.23 7.16
N ILE A 115 6.30 -9.31 6.21
CA ILE A 115 7.36 -8.30 6.21
C ILE A 115 6.78 -7.01 6.77
N GLU A 116 7.25 -6.59 7.94
CA GLU A 116 6.77 -5.41 8.64
C GLU A 116 7.93 -4.68 9.31
N VAL A 117 8.17 -3.42 8.95
CA VAL A 117 9.25 -2.60 9.50
C VAL A 117 8.93 -2.07 10.89
N SER A 118 7.65 -1.86 11.22
CA SER A 118 7.22 -1.34 12.51
C SER A 118 7.30 -2.38 13.63
N PRO A 119 8.13 -2.15 14.68
CA PRO A 119 8.18 -3.06 15.83
C PRO A 119 6.84 -3.14 16.57
N PHE A 120 6.06 -2.05 16.57
CA PHE A 120 4.73 -2.01 17.17
C PHE A 120 3.75 -2.93 16.43
N HIS A 121 3.69 -2.83 15.09
CA HIS A 121 2.82 -3.70 14.30
C HIS A 121 3.24 -5.16 14.38
N ARG A 122 4.54 -5.47 14.36
CA ARG A 122 5.02 -6.86 14.58
C ARG A 122 4.54 -7.44 15.90
N ARG A 123 4.57 -6.67 17.00
CA ARG A 123 4.03 -7.11 18.29
C ARG A 123 2.54 -7.44 18.21
N LEU A 124 1.73 -6.55 17.62
CA LEU A 124 0.29 -6.78 17.43
C LEU A 124 0.00 -8.00 16.56
N GLN A 125 0.79 -8.21 15.50
CA GLN A 125 0.67 -9.36 14.62
C GLN A 125 0.97 -10.65 15.38
N GLN A 126 2.07 -10.70 16.14
CA GLN A 126 2.45 -11.85 16.97
C GLN A 126 1.38 -12.21 18.00
N GLU A 127 0.80 -11.21 18.69
CA GLU A 127 -0.29 -11.43 19.63
C GLU A 127 -1.54 -11.98 18.94
N ARG A 128 -1.93 -11.42 17.79
CA ARG A 128 -3.14 -11.82 17.06
C ARG A 128 -3.01 -13.20 16.42
N LEU A 129 -1.83 -13.54 15.91
CA LEU A 129 -1.57 -14.73 15.09
C LEU A 129 -0.92 -15.87 15.88
N CYS A 130 -0.74 -15.73 17.20
CA CYS A 130 -0.12 -16.73 18.08
C CYS A 130 -0.75 -18.14 18.03
N LEU A 131 -1.97 -18.28 17.50
CA LEU A 131 -2.66 -19.56 17.33
C LEU A 131 -2.26 -20.34 16.06
N PHE A 132 -1.38 -19.75 15.24
CA PHE A 132 -0.94 -20.32 13.96
C PHE A 132 0.56 -20.57 13.98
N ASP A 133 0.95 -21.85 13.94
CA ASP A 133 2.36 -22.26 13.96
C ASP A 133 3.08 -22.03 12.63
N ASN A 134 2.34 -21.68 11.58
CA ASN A 134 2.83 -21.52 10.22
C ASN A 134 3.02 -20.04 9.81
N VAL A 135 3.16 -19.15 10.79
CA VAL A 135 3.39 -17.72 10.56
C VAL A 135 4.82 -17.33 10.93
N SER A 136 5.51 -16.65 10.03
CA SER A 136 6.86 -16.10 10.24
C SER A 136 6.89 -14.58 10.05
N TYR A 137 7.78 -13.89 10.76
CA TYR A 137 7.85 -12.43 10.77
C TYR A 137 9.27 -11.97 10.42
N TYR A 138 9.35 -10.96 9.55
CA TYR A 138 10.60 -10.41 9.05
C TYR A 138 10.53 -8.89 9.01
N THR A 139 11.67 -8.21 9.07
CA THR A 139 11.75 -6.75 8.86
C THR A 139 12.03 -6.38 7.41
N SER A 140 12.56 -7.31 6.62
CA SER A 140 12.86 -7.14 5.21
C SER A 140 12.79 -8.46 4.44
N TYR A 141 12.70 -8.39 3.11
CA TYR A 141 12.72 -9.58 2.26
C TYR A 141 14.07 -10.33 2.32
N ILE A 142 15.16 -9.61 2.64
CA ILE A 142 16.50 -10.18 2.78
C ILE A 142 16.56 -11.17 3.95
N GLU A 143 15.91 -10.85 5.07
CA GLU A 143 15.85 -11.74 6.24
C GLU A 143 15.07 -13.02 5.97
N MET A 144 14.15 -13.00 5.00
CA MET A 144 13.31 -14.14 4.65
C MET A 144 14.08 -15.18 3.81
N GLY A 145 15.08 -14.75 3.04
CA GLY A 145 15.95 -15.63 2.26
C GLY A 145 16.38 -15.02 0.93
N GLU A 146 17.19 -15.75 0.17
CA GLU A 146 17.77 -15.26 -1.10
C GLU A 146 16.74 -15.16 -2.24
N SER A 147 15.63 -15.90 -2.15
CA SER A 147 14.59 -15.92 -3.18
C SER A 147 13.22 -16.26 -2.62
N PHE A 148 12.17 -15.92 -3.36
CA PHE A 148 10.79 -16.26 -3.02
C PHE A 148 10.00 -16.80 -4.20
N GLU A 149 9.24 -17.86 -3.94
CA GLU A 149 8.24 -18.42 -4.85
C GLU A 149 6.92 -18.59 -4.12
N GLY A 150 5.85 -18.03 -4.67
CA GLY A 150 4.51 -18.07 -4.06
C GLY A 150 3.65 -16.85 -4.39
N ILE A 151 2.87 -16.41 -3.41
CA ILE A 151 1.96 -15.26 -3.49
C ILE A 151 2.57 -14.10 -2.69
N ILE A 152 2.90 -12.99 -3.35
CA ILE A 152 3.17 -11.72 -2.67
C ILE A 152 1.86 -10.93 -2.61
N PHE A 153 1.51 -10.43 -1.43
CA PHE A 153 0.33 -9.60 -1.22
C PHE A 153 0.70 -8.31 -0.50
N SER A 154 0.13 -7.20 -0.94
CA SER A 154 0.26 -5.89 -0.32
C SER A 154 -1.08 -5.15 -0.37
N ASN A 155 -1.46 -4.53 0.73
CA ASN A 155 -2.66 -3.68 0.82
C ASN A 155 -2.28 -2.35 1.46
N GLU A 156 -2.44 -1.25 0.73
CA GLU A 156 -2.06 0.10 1.19
C GLU A 156 -0.58 0.14 1.61
N LEU A 157 0.27 -0.28 0.68
CA LEU A 157 1.72 -0.33 0.90
C LEU A 157 2.41 0.84 0.19
N PHE A 158 2.10 1.03 -1.09
CA PHE A 158 2.85 1.97 -1.94
C PHE A 158 2.38 3.41 -1.75
N ASP A 159 1.17 3.64 -1.26
CA ASP A 159 0.68 4.98 -0.93
C ASP A 159 1.53 5.70 0.14
N ALA A 160 2.08 4.94 1.08
CA ALA A 160 2.92 5.42 2.17
C ALA A 160 4.41 5.59 1.75
N PHE A 161 4.78 5.21 0.52
CA PHE A 161 6.16 5.31 0.09
C PHE A 161 6.58 6.78 -0.07
N PRO A 162 7.79 7.15 0.37
CA PRO A 162 8.31 8.49 0.17
C PRO A 162 8.41 8.86 -1.31
N VAL A 163 7.98 10.09 -1.64
CA VAL A 163 8.05 10.65 -3.00
C VAL A 163 8.83 11.96 -3.00
N GLU A 164 9.46 12.30 -4.12
CA GLU A 164 9.85 13.69 -4.36
C GLU A 164 8.64 14.48 -4.86
N ILE A 165 8.65 15.79 -4.66
CA ILE A 165 7.62 16.67 -5.20
C ILE A 165 8.26 17.63 -6.17
N VAL A 166 7.69 17.75 -7.35
CA VAL A 166 8.04 18.80 -8.31
C VAL A 166 6.86 19.71 -8.58
N GLU A 167 7.17 20.98 -8.87
CA GLU A 167 6.17 21.96 -9.27
C GLU A 167 6.74 22.88 -10.35
N LYS A 168 5.95 23.12 -11.39
CA LYS A 168 6.35 24.05 -12.46
C LYS A 168 5.83 25.45 -12.18
N ARG A 169 6.72 26.43 -12.14
CA ARG A 169 6.41 27.84 -11.90
C ARG A 169 7.16 28.74 -12.87
N ASN A 170 6.44 29.67 -13.49
CA ASN A 170 6.97 30.63 -14.47
C ASN A 170 7.79 29.94 -15.58
N GLY A 171 7.34 28.77 -16.05
CA GLY A 171 8.02 27.97 -17.06
C GLY A 171 9.22 27.14 -16.56
N ILE A 172 9.61 27.28 -15.29
CA ILE A 172 10.73 26.55 -14.69
C ILE A 172 10.20 25.44 -13.80
N LEU A 173 10.72 24.23 -13.95
CA LEU A 173 10.41 23.11 -13.05
C LEU A 173 11.32 23.19 -11.82
N TYR A 174 10.71 23.15 -10.65
CA TYR A 174 11.39 23.15 -9.37
C TYR A 174 11.12 21.84 -8.63
N GLU A 175 12.09 21.41 -7.84
CA GLU A 175 11.86 20.49 -6.74
C GLU A 175 11.34 21.29 -5.55
N VAL A 176 10.29 20.77 -4.91
CA VAL A 176 9.76 21.31 -3.66
C VAL A 176 10.47 20.61 -2.52
N ARG A 177 11.10 21.39 -1.64
CA ARG A 177 11.86 20.93 -0.48
C ARG A 177 11.32 21.60 0.77
N ILE A 178 11.72 21.10 1.93
CA ILE A 178 11.19 21.52 3.23
C ILE A 178 12.31 22.10 4.08
N THR A 179 12.03 23.23 4.72
CA THR A 179 12.93 23.90 5.68
C THR A 179 12.13 24.45 6.86
N TYR A 180 12.83 24.93 7.88
CA TYR A 180 12.26 25.81 8.89
C TYR A 180 12.34 27.29 8.48
N THR A 181 11.32 28.07 8.83
CA THR A 181 11.39 29.54 8.88
C THR A 181 12.20 30.00 10.08
N ASP A 182 12.58 31.28 10.10
CA ASP A 182 13.22 31.92 11.26
C ASP A 182 12.34 31.86 12.52
N GLU A 183 11.01 31.85 12.34
CA GLU A 183 10.01 31.69 13.39
C GLU A 183 9.86 30.24 13.89
N GLY A 184 10.58 29.28 13.29
CA GLY A 184 10.58 27.88 13.68
C GLY A 184 9.41 27.05 13.12
N ASN A 185 8.72 27.55 12.09
CA ASN A 185 7.64 26.81 11.41
C ASN A 185 8.18 26.04 10.20
N LEU A 186 7.67 24.84 9.92
CA LEU A 186 7.99 24.13 8.67
C LEU A 186 7.35 24.85 7.48
N THR A 187 8.12 24.98 6.39
CA THR A 187 7.66 25.60 5.16
C THR A 187 8.28 24.92 3.94
N GLU A 188 7.62 25.07 2.80
CA GLU A 188 8.13 24.64 1.50
C GLU A 188 9.07 25.70 0.91
N VAL A 189 10.11 25.25 0.22
CA VAL A 189 11.02 26.06 -0.58
C VAL A 189 11.28 25.41 -1.93
N PHE A 190 11.47 26.23 -2.97
CA PHE A 190 11.68 25.77 -4.34
C PHE A 190 13.16 25.75 -4.66
N ARG A 191 13.65 24.63 -5.19
CA ARG A 191 15.05 24.42 -5.58
C ARG A 191 15.16 23.85 -6.99
N PRO A 192 16.31 24.03 -7.66
CA PRO A 192 16.56 23.36 -8.93
C PRO A 192 16.39 21.85 -8.77
N ILE A 193 15.77 21.20 -9.77
CA ILE A 193 15.54 19.75 -9.72
C ILE A 193 16.85 18.97 -9.60
N GLU A 194 16.86 17.96 -8.73
CA GLU A 194 17.95 17.01 -8.70
C GLU A 194 18.00 16.12 -9.94
N LYS A 195 19.20 15.59 -10.25
CA LYS A 195 19.42 14.73 -11.42
C LYS A 195 18.56 13.45 -11.39
N ARG A 196 18.32 12.88 -10.21
CA ARG A 196 17.48 11.68 -10.03
C ARG A 196 16.05 11.93 -10.48
N VAL A 197 15.48 13.06 -10.06
CA VAL A 197 14.14 13.51 -10.45
C VAL A 197 14.07 13.75 -11.95
N GLY A 198 15.04 14.47 -12.52
CA GLY A 198 15.09 14.71 -13.97
C GLY A 198 15.16 13.43 -14.79
N ARG A 199 15.93 12.43 -14.35
CA ARG A 199 16.02 11.12 -15.02
C ARG A 199 14.70 10.36 -14.99
N TYR A 200 14.00 10.38 -13.84
CA TYR A 200 12.69 9.76 -13.72
C TYR A 200 11.70 10.36 -14.74
N LEU A 201 11.57 11.69 -14.76
CA LEU A 201 10.65 12.37 -15.67
C LEU A 201 10.95 12.06 -17.14
N LEU A 202 12.24 11.98 -17.51
CA LEU A 202 12.67 11.59 -18.85
C LEU A 202 12.35 10.12 -19.16
N LYS A 203 12.62 9.19 -18.22
CA LYS A 203 12.35 7.74 -18.38
C LYS A 203 10.89 7.48 -18.72
N TYR A 204 9.97 8.19 -18.06
CA TYR A 204 8.52 7.99 -18.22
C TYR A 204 7.84 8.98 -19.18
N ASN A 205 8.62 9.86 -19.81
CA ASN A 205 8.14 10.91 -20.72
C ASN A 205 7.07 11.84 -20.08
N ILE A 206 7.27 12.19 -18.82
CA ILE A 206 6.33 12.97 -18.03
C ILE A 206 6.53 14.46 -18.29
N HIS A 207 5.44 15.14 -18.63
CA HIS A 207 5.43 16.58 -18.89
C HIS A 207 4.57 17.30 -17.85
N ILE A 208 5.20 18.16 -17.06
CA ILE A 208 4.50 18.93 -16.02
C ILE A 208 3.98 20.25 -16.62
N ALA A 209 2.67 20.48 -16.46
CA ALA A 209 2.01 21.71 -16.87
C ALA A 209 2.36 22.88 -15.93
N GLU A 210 2.23 24.11 -16.41
CA GLU A 210 2.45 25.30 -15.57
C GLU A 210 1.53 25.27 -14.34
N GLY A 211 2.08 25.52 -13.14
CA GLY A 211 1.36 25.46 -11.88
C GLY A 211 0.85 24.06 -11.49
N GLN A 212 1.32 22.99 -12.14
CA GLN A 212 1.04 21.62 -11.71
C GLN A 212 2.09 21.16 -10.71
N ARG A 213 1.60 20.52 -9.65
CA ARG A 213 2.37 19.76 -8.67
C ARG A 213 2.28 18.28 -9.00
N PHE A 214 3.37 17.55 -8.84
CA PHE A 214 3.45 16.14 -9.20
C PHE A 214 4.39 15.38 -8.26
N GLU A 215 3.93 14.22 -7.81
CA GLU A 215 4.71 13.25 -7.04
C GLU A 215 5.63 12.43 -7.94
N VAL A 216 6.90 12.26 -7.53
CA VAL A 216 7.91 11.47 -8.26
C VAL A 216 8.31 10.28 -7.37
N PRO A 217 7.70 9.09 -7.56
CA PRO A 217 7.81 7.96 -6.66
C PRO A 217 9.08 7.12 -6.92
N ILE A 218 10.26 7.70 -6.72
CA ILE A 218 11.55 7.02 -6.93
C ILE A 218 11.71 5.83 -5.95
N ALA A 219 11.28 5.97 -4.69
CA ALA A 219 11.37 4.89 -3.71
C ALA A 219 10.55 3.66 -4.12
N MET A 220 9.39 3.86 -4.77
CA MET A 220 8.58 2.76 -5.32
C MET A 220 9.33 2.02 -6.43
N GLU A 221 9.96 2.76 -7.35
CA GLU A 221 10.77 2.18 -8.44
C GLU A 221 11.93 1.35 -7.89
N GLU A 222 12.71 1.89 -6.95
CA GLU A 222 13.83 1.20 -6.31
C GLU A 222 13.36 -0.09 -5.60
N TYR A 223 12.26 -0.02 -4.86
CA TYR A 223 11.72 -1.18 -4.14
C TYR A 223 11.18 -2.27 -5.08
N ILE A 224 10.50 -1.89 -6.17
CA ILE A 224 10.04 -2.86 -7.17
C ILE A 224 11.24 -3.57 -7.82
N GLU A 225 12.32 -2.84 -8.14
CA GLU A 225 13.53 -3.46 -8.69
C GLU A 225 14.18 -4.46 -7.72
N GLU A 226 14.15 -4.18 -6.42
CA GLU A 226 14.64 -5.08 -5.38
C GLU A 226 13.75 -6.32 -5.22
N ILE A 227 12.44 -6.12 -5.04
CA ILE A 227 11.48 -7.21 -4.89
C ILE A 227 11.45 -8.10 -6.13
N ALA A 228 11.55 -7.51 -7.33
CA ALA A 228 11.54 -8.28 -8.57
C ALA A 228 12.78 -9.17 -8.73
N LYS A 229 13.93 -8.81 -8.13
CA LYS A 229 15.13 -9.66 -8.10
C LYS A 229 14.98 -10.81 -7.13
N TRP A 230 14.28 -10.62 -6.02
CA TRP A 230 14.06 -11.62 -4.99
C TRP A 230 12.94 -12.61 -5.37
N PHE A 231 11.83 -12.10 -5.88
CA PHE A 231 10.69 -12.87 -6.34
C PHE A 231 11.01 -13.62 -7.62
N GLN A 232 11.03 -14.96 -7.62
CA GLN A 232 11.41 -15.76 -8.80
C GLN A 232 10.20 -16.27 -9.58
N LYS A 233 9.14 -16.66 -8.87
CA LYS A 233 7.97 -17.30 -9.48
C LYS A 233 6.71 -17.09 -8.67
N GLY A 234 5.59 -16.86 -9.36
CA GLY A 234 4.26 -16.86 -8.78
C GLY A 234 3.47 -15.62 -9.12
N ILE A 235 2.66 -15.15 -8.16
CA ILE A 235 1.74 -14.01 -8.33
C ILE A 235 2.05 -12.91 -7.30
N CYS A 236 2.01 -11.65 -7.73
CA CYS A 236 2.15 -10.48 -6.87
C CYS A 236 0.89 -9.62 -7.00
N ILE A 237 0.28 -9.31 -5.87
CA ILE A 237 -1.00 -8.63 -5.79
C ILE A 237 -0.85 -7.38 -4.94
N THR A 238 -1.26 -6.26 -5.53
CA THR A 238 -1.25 -4.95 -4.88
C THR A 238 -2.67 -4.42 -4.86
N VAL A 239 -3.13 -4.05 -3.66
CA VAL A 239 -4.39 -3.36 -3.44
C VAL A 239 -4.06 -1.98 -2.90
N ASP A 240 -4.36 -0.94 -3.67
CA ASP A 240 -4.05 0.43 -3.27
C ASP A 240 -4.98 1.42 -3.97
N TYR A 241 -4.87 2.71 -3.68
CA TYR A 241 -5.55 3.76 -4.43
C TYR A 241 -4.54 4.57 -5.24
N GLY A 242 -4.85 4.78 -6.51
CA GLY A 242 -3.91 5.40 -7.42
C GLY A 242 -4.57 6.04 -8.63
N TYR A 243 -3.74 6.63 -9.48
CA TYR A 243 -4.13 7.20 -10.74
C TYR A 243 -3.28 6.62 -11.87
N THR A 244 -3.92 6.40 -13.00
CA THR A 244 -3.28 6.23 -14.30
C THR A 244 -2.66 7.55 -14.77
N LYS A 245 -1.76 7.50 -15.75
CA LYS A 245 -1.19 8.69 -16.40
C LYS A 245 -2.25 9.63 -16.93
N GLU A 246 -3.34 9.09 -17.49
CA GLU A 246 -4.45 9.90 -18.00
C GLU A 246 -5.15 10.65 -16.86
N GLU A 247 -5.45 9.97 -15.76
CA GLU A 247 -6.04 10.58 -14.57
C GLU A 247 -5.11 11.63 -13.96
N TRP A 248 -3.80 11.37 -13.85
CA TRP A 248 -2.82 12.35 -13.38
C TRP A 248 -2.77 13.65 -14.18
N MET A 249 -3.12 13.60 -15.47
CA MET A 249 -3.18 14.78 -16.33
C MET A 249 -4.51 15.54 -16.22
N HIS A 250 -5.51 14.99 -15.51
CA HIS A 250 -6.79 15.65 -15.35
C HIS A 250 -6.65 16.93 -14.49
N PRO A 251 -7.27 18.07 -14.87
CA PRO A 251 -7.10 19.34 -14.17
C PRO A 251 -7.45 19.31 -12.67
N ALA A 252 -8.33 18.40 -12.24
CA ALA A 252 -8.70 18.22 -10.84
C ALA A 252 -7.53 17.71 -9.96
N HIS A 253 -6.50 17.13 -10.55
CA HIS A 253 -5.33 16.57 -9.84
C HIS A 253 -4.09 17.47 -9.96
N ARG A 254 -4.28 18.73 -10.36
CA ARG A 254 -3.19 19.71 -10.54
C ARG A 254 -2.40 20.00 -9.25
N GLU A 255 -3.03 19.85 -8.09
CA GLU A 255 -2.40 20.03 -6.77
C GLU A 255 -1.60 18.79 -6.31
N GLY A 256 -1.52 17.74 -7.13
CA GLY A 256 -0.97 16.45 -6.72
C GLY A 256 -1.95 15.65 -5.86
N SER A 257 -1.43 14.64 -5.18
CA SER A 257 -2.18 13.74 -4.32
C SER A 257 -1.73 13.70 -2.87
N LEU A 258 -0.54 14.22 -2.57
CA LEU A 258 0.06 14.19 -1.24
C LEU A 258 -0.90 14.83 -0.23
N ARG A 259 -1.24 14.05 0.80
CA ARG A 259 -2.16 14.47 1.86
C ARG A 259 -1.83 13.76 3.15
N GLY A 260 -2.36 14.29 4.25
CA GLY A 260 -2.26 13.64 5.54
C GLY A 260 -3.60 13.25 6.14
N TYR A 261 -3.57 12.23 7.00
CA TYR A 261 -4.72 11.79 7.79
C TYR A 261 -4.41 11.89 9.28
N TYR A 262 -5.19 12.73 9.97
CA TYR A 262 -5.05 12.96 11.40
C TYR A 262 -6.41 12.90 12.08
N LYS A 263 -6.61 11.95 12.99
CA LYS A 263 -7.85 11.74 13.75
C LYS A 263 -9.10 11.67 12.85
N HIS A 264 -9.06 10.83 11.81
CA HIS A 264 -10.13 10.65 10.80
C HIS A 264 -10.43 11.90 9.97
N LYS A 265 -9.51 12.87 9.92
CA LYS A 265 -9.65 14.06 9.09
C LYS A 265 -8.56 14.11 8.03
N LEU A 266 -9.00 14.40 6.81
CA LEU A 266 -8.11 14.74 5.71
C LEU A 266 -7.49 16.13 5.98
N ILE A 267 -6.17 16.17 6.02
CA ILE A 267 -5.37 17.38 6.17
C ILE A 267 -4.57 17.60 4.87
N ARG A 268 -4.79 18.74 4.21
CA ARG A 268 -4.10 19.06 2.94
C ARG A 268 -2.66 19.53 3.13
N ASN A 269 -2.33 20.12 4.28
CA ASN A 269 -0.97 20.55 4.56
C ASN A 269 -0.16 19.37 5.14
N PRO A 270 0.79 18.78 4.39
CA PRO A 270 1.58 17.64 4.85
C PRO A 270 2.50 18.00 6.02
N LEU A 271 2.77 19.28 6.25
CA LEU A 271 3.67 19.77 7.29
C LEU A 271 2.99 20.01 8.65
N ALA A 272 1.68 19.79 8.75
CA ALA A 272 0.88 20.23 9.89
C ALA A 272 1.18 19.48 11.21
N TYR A 273 1.42 18.16 11.13
CA TYR A 273 1.62 17.31 12.31
C TYR A 273 2.76 16.29 12.11
N PRO A 274 4.02 16.74 12.02
CA PRO A 274 5.16 15.87 11.72
C PRO A 274 5.30 14.75 12.74
N GLY A 275 5.27 13.49 12.29
CA GLY A 275 5.39 12.31 13.16
C GLY A 275 4.12 11.92 13.93
N GLU A 276 3.02 12.67 13.77
CA GLU A 276 1.72 12.33 14.41
C GLU A 276 0.59 12.07 13.42
N MET A 277 0.82 12.36 12.14
CA MET A 277 -0.13 12.24 11.06
C MET A 277 0.44 11.32 10.00
N ASP A 278 -0.41 10.46 9.46
CA ASP A 278 -0.05 9.64 8.31
C ASP A 278 0.06 10.52 7.06
N LEU A 279 0.95 10.18 6.14
CA LEU A 279 1.15 10.87 4.88
C LEU A 279 1.07 9.85 3.75
N THR A 280 0.19 10.12 2.79
CA THR A 280 -0.03 9.21 1.68
C THR A 280 -0.11 9.94 0.35
N THR A 281 0.16 9.19 -0.72
CA THR A 281 0.09 9.63 -2.11
C THR A 281 -0.72 8.63 -2.92
N HIS A 282 -1.30 9.06 -4.03
CA HIS A 282 -1.90 8.11 -4.98
C HIS A 282 -0.80 7.33 -5.69
N VAL A 283 -0.95 6.02 -5.79
CA VAL A 283 -0.03 5.17 -6.54
C VAL A 283 -0.02 5.54 -8.03
N HIS A 284 1.16 5.59 -8.62
CA HIS A 284 1.35 5.80 -10.06
C HIS A 284 1.22 4.47 -10.80
N TRP A 285 0.01 4.10 -11.19
CA TRP A 285 -0.29 2.74 -11.66
C TRP A 285 0.47 2.34 -12.92
N ASP A 286 0.63 3.25 -13.87
CA ASP A 286 1.32 2.95 -15.13
C ASP A 286 2.83 2.78 -14.93
N GLU A 287 3.44 3.59 -14.07
CA GLU A 287 4.83 3.45 -13.68
C GLU A 287 5.07 2.21 -12.83
N LEU A 288 4.16 1.86 -11.92
CA LEU A 288 4.22 0.62 -11.15
C LEU A 288 4.23 -0.61 -12.08
N LYS A 289 3.26 -0.70 -13.00
CA LYS A 289 3.18 -1.80 -13.97
C LYS A 289 4.42 -1.86 -14.87
N MET A 290 4.84 -0.72 -15.42
CA MET A 290 6.01 -0.64 -16.28
C MET A 290 7.29 -1.10 -15.56
N ASN A 291 7.48 -0.75 -14.28
CA ASN A 291 8.64 -1.23 -13.52
C ASN A 291 8.62 -2.74 -13.28
N PHE A 292 7.47 -3.33 -12.99
CA PHE A 292 7.35 -4.80 -12.93
C PHE A 292 7.64 -5.46 -14.29
N GLU A 293 7.07 -4.92 -15.37
CA GLU A 293 7.24 -5.46 -16.72
C GLU A 293 8.70 -5.41 -17.20
N LEU A 294 9.43 -4.33 -16.88
CA LEU A 294 10.87 -4.22 -17.17
C LEU A 294 11.71 -5.30 -16.48
N GLN A 295 11.20 -5.91 -15.40
CA GLN A 295 11.84 -7.01 -14.68
C GLN A 295 11.28 -8.39 -15.08
N GLY A 296 10.49 -8.47 -16.15
CA GLY A 296 9.89 -9.71 -16.64
C GLY A 296 8.68 -10.18 -15.82
N ILE A 297 8.06 -9.29 -15.05
CA ILE A 297 6.87 -9.58 -14.25
C ILE A 297 5.67 -8.92 -14.94
N ASN A 298 4.78 -9.73 -15.51
CA ASN A 298 3.73 -9.24 -16.41
C ASN A 298 2.47 -8.86 -15.63
N THR A 299 1.89 -7.69 -15.91
CA THR A 299 0.57 -7.33 -15.41
C THR A 299 -0.50 -8.15 -16.14
N ILE A 300 -1.35 -8.83 -15.39
CA ILE A 300 -2.46 -9.66 -15.91
C ILE A 300 -3.84 -9.17 -15.47
N TRP A 301 -3.89 -8.25 -14.52
CA TRP A 301 -5.12 -7.59 -14.07
C TRP A 301 -4.82 -6.20 -13.53
N HIS A 302 -5.65 -5.22 -13.91
CA HIS A 302 -5.73 -3.90 -13.27
C HIS A 302 -7.17 -3.41 -13.41
N ARG A 303 -7.94 -3.48 -12.33
CA ARG A 303 -9.34 -3.03 -12.26
C ARG A 303 -9.68 -2.58 -10.85
N LYS A 304 -10.86 -1.97 -10.67
CA LYS A 304 -11.32 -1.53 -9.36
C LYS A 304 -11.45 -2.70 -8.38
N GLN A 305 -11.26 -2.43 -7.10
CA GLN A 305 -11.39 -3.44 -6.04
C GLN A 305 -12.77 -4.08 -6.03
N SER A 306 -13.83 -3.29 -6.24
CA SER A 306 -15.20 -3.80 -6.37
C SER A 306 -15.34 -4.87 -7.45
N GLU A 307 -14.71 -4.67 -8.61
CA GLU A 307 -14.71 -5.61 -9.73
C GLU A 307 -13.93 -6.89 -9.39
N PHE A 308 -12.75 -6.77 -8.78
CA PHE A 308 -11.98 -7.94 -8.34
C PHE A 308 -12.76 -8.76 -7.30
N LEU A 309 -13.35 -8.11 -6.29
CA LEU A 309 -14.09 -8.79 -5.24
C LEU A 309 -15.31 -9.53 -5.82
N LEU A 310 -16.03 -8.90 -6.75
CA LEU A 310 -17.12 -9.55 -7.49
C LEU A 310 -16.62 -10.79 -8.24
N ALA A 311 -15.56 -10.63 -9.03
CA ALA A 311 -14.98 -11.72 -9.81
C ALA A 311 -14.44 -12.86 -8.93
N ALA A 312 -13.92 -12.54 -7.75
CA ALA A 312 -13.41 -13.50 -6.78
C ALA A 312 -14.52 -14.26 -6.01
N GLY A 313 -15.78 -13.84 -6.12
CA GLY A 313 -16.93 -14.52 -5.51
C GLY A 313 -17.35 -13.96 -4.15
N ILE A 314 -17.20 -12.65 -3.93
CA ILE A 314 -17.64 -12.00 -2.68
C ILE A 314 -19.14 -12.20 -2.41
N LEU A 315 -19.97 -12.31 -3.44
CA LEU A 315 -21.42 -12.48 -3.30
C LEU A 315 -21.81 -13.84 -2.71
N ASP A 316 -20.95 -14.85 -2.86
CA ASP A 316 -21.16 -16.19 -2.26
C ASP A 316 -21.09 -16.14 -0.73
N GLN A 317 -20.61 -15.03 -0.16
CA GLN A 317 -20.56 -14.80 1.28
C GLN A 317 -21.83 -14.10 1.81
N LEU A 318 -22.76 -13.71 0.93
CA LEU A 318 -24.05 -13.18 1.38
C LEU A 318 -24.83 -14.28 2.08
N ALA A 319 -25.12 -14.07 3.35
CA ALA A 319 -25.95 -14.98 4.12
C ALA A 319 -27.42 -14.57 4.02
N SER A 320 -28.30 -15.56 3.82
CA SER A 320 -29.75 -15.37 3.88
C SER A 320 -30.13 -14.87 5.27
N HIS A 321 -30.89 -13.78 5.34
CA HIS A 321 -31.35 -13.24 6.60
C HIS A 321 -32.89 -13.25 6.62
N GLN A 322 -33.47 -13.85 7.66
CA GLN A 322 -34.86 -13.67 8.06
C GLN A 322 -34.99 -12.77 9.31
N ASP A 323 -33.86 -12.48 9.97
CA ASP A 323 -33.80 -11.73 11.23
C ASP A 323 -33.88 -10.21 11.00
N THR A 324 -34.98 -9.59 11.38
CA THR A 324 -35.21 -8.15 11.23
C THR A 324 -34.25 -7.26 12.04
N ASN A 325 -33.42 -7.81 12.94
CA ASN A 325 -32.49 -7.03 13.74
C ASN A 325 -31.33 -6.42 12.91
N PRO A 326 -31.28 -5.08 12.75
CA PRO A 326 -30.24 -4.42 11.96
C PRO A 326 -28.83 -4.57 12.53
N PHE A 327 -28.68 -4.97 13.79
CA PHE A 327 -27.37 -5.14 14.43
C PHE A 327 -26.91 -6.59 14.52
N SER A 328 -27.65 -7.54 13.92
CA SER A 328 -27.18 -8.92 13.81
C SER A 328 -25.88 -9.00 12.99
N GLU A 329 -25.04 -9.98 13.30
CA GLU A 329 -23.77 -10.20 12.59
C GLU A 329 -24.01 -10.43 11.08
N THR A 330 -25.07 -11.14 10.71
CA THR A 330 -25.49 -11.35 9.32
C THR A 330 -25.82 -10.04 8.61
N GLN A 331 -26.54 -9.11 9.25
CA GLN A 331 -26.84 -7.82 8.63
C GLN A 331 -25.60 -6.90 8.56
N LYS A 332 -24.71 -6.95 9.55
CA LYS A 332 -23.41 -6.24 9.48
C LYS A 332 -22.56 -6.76 8.32
N LEU A 333 -22.47 -8.09 8.16
CA LEU A 333 -21.77 -8.75 7.05
C LEU A 333 -22.30 -8.30 5.69
N ASN A 334 -23.62 -8.41 5.50
CA ASN A 334 -24.26 -8.03 4.24
C ASN A 334 -24.11 -6.53 3.92
N ARG A 335 -24.11 -5.65 4.94
CA ARG A 335 -23.80 -4.22 4.76
C ARG A 335 -22.34 -4.00 4.36
N ALA A 336 -21.40 -4.72 4.97
CA ALA A 336 -20.00 -4.63 4.60
C ALA A 336 -19.78 -5.05 3.13
N ILE A 337 -20.34 -6.18 2.71
CA ILE A 337 -20.32 -6.66 1.31
C ILE A 337 -20.85 -5.57 0.37
N ARG A 338 -22.03 -4.99 0.68
CA ARG A 338 -22.61 -3.91 -0.13
C ARG A 338 -21.69 -2.70 -0.20
N SER A 339 -21.09 -2.27 0.91
CA SER A 339 -20.19 -1.11 0.94
C SER A 339 -18.89 -1.30 0.15
N MET A 340 -18.44 -2.55 -0.03
CA MET A 340 -17.26 -2.90 -0.82
C MET A 340 -17.53 -3.02 -2.32
N ILE A 341 -18.80 -3.11 -2.74
CA ILE A 341 -19.18 -3.35 -4.14
C ILE A 341 -19.92 -2.16 -4.75
N LEU A 342 -20.77 -1.48 -3.97
CA LEU A 342 -21.62 -0.42 -4.49
C LEU A 342 -20.81 0.85 -4.78
N ASN A 343 -21.21 1.52 -5.87
CA ASN A 343 -20.67 2.80 -6.28
C ASN A 343 -20.79 3.86 -5.17
N GLY A 344 -19.68 4.50 -4.81
CA GLY A 344 -19.59 5.49 -3.73
C GLY A 344 -19.10 4.94 -2.38
N GLY A 345 -18.87 3.63 -2.27
CA GLY A 345 -18.17 3.01 -1.13
C GLY A 345 -16.65 2.91 -1.34
N LEU A 346 -15.94 2.32 -0.36
CA LEU A 346 -14.49 2.08 -0.42
C LEU A 346 -14.07 1.31 -1.69
N GLY A 347 -14.92 0.42 -2.21
CA GLY A 347 -14.60 -0.44 -3.35
C GLY A 347 -14.23 0.25 -4.66
N ASN A 348 -14.60 1.53 -4.85
CA ASN A 348 -14.25 2.29 -6.05
C ASN A 348 -13.07 3.24 -5.86
N ALA A 349 -12.63 3.45 -4.62
CA ALA A 349 -11.44 4.25 -4.34
C ALA A 349 -10.15 3.46 -4.60
N PHE A 350 -10.24 2.13 -4.48
CA PHE A 350 -9.10 1.22 -4.61
C PHE A 350 -9.12 0.48 -5.94
N ASP A 351 -7.92 0.14 -6.41
CA ASP A 351 -7.66 -0.77 -7.51
C ASP A 351 -6.97 -2.03 -6.98
N VAL A 352 -7.15 -3.13 -7.71
CA VAL A 352 -6.36 -4.34 -7.53
C VAL A 352 -5.52 -4.52 -8.78
N VAL A 353 -4.21 -4.65 -8.60
CA VAL A 353 -3.26 -4.94 -9.67
C VAL A 353 -2.62 -6.29 -9.40
N ILE A 354 -2.65 -7.18 -10.40
CA ILE A 354 -2.08 -8.53 -10.32
C ILE A 354 -0.99 -8.65 -11.35
N HIS A 355 0.19 -9.05 -10.89
CA HIS A 355 1.35 -9.37 -11.71
C HIS A 355 1.71 -10.84 -11.57
N THR A 356 2.37 -11.40 -12.59
CA THR A 356 2.94 -12.76 -12.52
C THR A 356 4.37 -12.82 -13.02
N LYS A 357 5.16 -13.67 -12.39
CA LYS A 357 6.52 -14.00 -12.82
C LYS A 357 6.63 -15.50 -13.04
N ASP A 358 7.13 -15.89 -14.21
CA ASP A 358 7.30 -17.29 -14.63
C ASP A 358 6.03 -18.18 -14.50
N MET A 359 4.87 -17.62 -14.85
CA MET A 359 3.56 -18.29 -14.82
C MET A 359 2.92 -18.34 -16.22
N LYS A 360 3.62 -18.94 -17.20
CA LYS A 360 3.31 -18.80 -18.64
C LYS A 360 1.91 -19.28 -19.07
N ASN A 361 1.22 -20.08 -18.25
CA ASN A 361 -0.08 -20.67 -18.58
C ASN A 361 -1.22 -20.21 -17.67
N LEU A 362 -0.99 -19.27 -16.75
CA LEU A 362 -2.05 -18.83 -15.84
C LEU A 362 -3.11 -18.04 -16.61
N LEU A 363 -4.32 -18.61 -16.67
CA LEU A 363 -5.49 -17.96 -17.25
C LEU A 363 -6.42 -17.50 -16.11
N LEU A 364 -6.40 -16.21 -15.78
CA LEU A 364 -7.16 -15.66 -14.63
C LEU A 364 -8.66 -15.95 -14.69
N ASN A 365 -9.24 -16.05 -15.89
CA ASN A 365 -10.66 -16.37 -16.07
C ASN A 365 -11.04 -17.79 -15.58
N GLN A 366 -10.07 -18.65 -15.26
CA GLN A 366 -10.32 -19.94 -14.59
C GLN A 366 -10.45 -19.80 -13.07
N TYR A 367 -10.00 -18.66 -12.51
CA TYR A 367 -9.90 -18.41 -11.07
C TYR A 367 -10.76 -17.22 -10.60
N LEU A 368 -11.18 -16.38 -11.55
CA LEU A 368 -12.02 -15.21 -11.40
C LEU A 368 -13.17 -15.29 -12.40
N THR A 369 -14.37 -14.95 -11.94
CA THR A 369 -15.57 -14.82 -12.79
C THR A 369 -15.54 -13.43 -13.43
N ILE A 370 -14.85 -13.30 -14.56
CA ILE A 370 -14.58 -12.02 -15.24
C ILE A 370 -15.75 -11.56 -16.09
#